data_AF-A0A815QR12-F1
#
_entry.id   AF-A0A815QR12-F1
#
_cell.length_a   1.000
_cell.length_b   1.000
_cell.length_c   1.000
_cell.angle_alpha   90.00
_cell.angle_beta   90.00
_cell.angle_gamma   90.00
#
_symmetry.space_group_name_H-M   'P 1'
#
loop_
_entity.id
_entity.type
_entity.pdbx_description
1 polymer ?
#
loop_
_entity_poly.entity_id
_entity_poly.type
_entity_poly.pdbx_seq_one_letter_code
_entity_poly.pdbx_strand_id
1 'polypeptide(L)' 'SFSHLDGHQVIIKREKITWPGARIKKKGEGLPQHDQNTLVGDLYVTIDVDFPKDELNDEQRKIVRTLLNQESKYQFYNGI' A
#
# COMPACT_ATOMS: atom_id res chain seq x y z
N SER A 1 -7.11 -11.12 -0.11
CA SER A 1 -6.04 -12.03 0.33
C SER A 1 -5.17 -12.36 -0.86
N PHE A 2 -4.01 -12.96 -0.65
CA PHE A 2 -3.18 -13.51 -1.72
C PHE A 2 -2.61 -14.87 -1.25
N SER A 3 -2.19 -15.68 -2.21
CA SER A 3 -1.61 -17.00 -1.95
C SER A 3 -0.15 -16.85 -1.56
N HIS A 4 0.23 -17.43 -0.43
CA HIS A 4 1.62 -17.53 0.02
C HIS A 4 2.37 -18.60 -0.79
N LEU A 5 3.70 -18.62 -0.64
CA LEU A 5 4.59 -19.57 -1.32
C LEU A 5 4.32 -21.04 -0.95
N ASP A 6 3.75 -21.30 0.22
CA ASP A 6 3.35 -22.64 0.67
C ASP A 6 1.88 -22.99 0.31
N GLY A 7 1.19 -22.09 -0.40
CA GLY A 7 -0.19 -22.27 -0.88
C GLY A 7 -1.28 -21.82 0.09
N HIS A 8 -0.99 -21.45 1.34
CA HIS A 8 -2.02 -20.94 2.25
C HIS A 8 -2.43 -19.50 1.88
N GLN A 9 -3.59 -19.05 2.37
CA GLN A 9 -4.13 -17.72 2.06
C GLN A 9 -3.79 -16.68 3.14
N VAL A 10 -3.04 -15.65 2.77
CA VAL A 10 -2.75 -14.52 3.67
C VAL A 10 -3.83 -13.44 3.49
N ILE A 11 -4.52 -13.13 4.59
CA ILE A 11 -5.53 -12.08 4.61
C ILE A 11 -4.90 -10.75 5.02
N ILE A 12 -5.02 -9.75 4.13
CA ILE A 12 -4.69 -8.36 4.39
C ILE A 12 -5.98 -7.61 4.71
N LYS A 13 -6.06 -7.00 5.90
CA LYS A 13 -7.16 -6.15 6.35
C LYS A 13 -6.61 -4.81 6.79
N ARG A 14 -7.32 -3.73 6.47
CA ARG A 14 -7.00 -2.38 6.95
C ARG A 14 -8.28 -1.57 7.09
N GLU A 15 -8.48 -0.98 8.26
CA GLU A 15 -9.67 -0.17 8.57
C GLU A 15 -9.40 1.33 8.45
N LYS A 16 -8.12 1.73 8.45
CA LYS A 16 -7.69 3.13 8.36
C LYS A 16 -7.34 3.51 6.92
N ILE A 17 -7.24 4.81 6.66
CA ILE A 17 -6.76 5.35 5.38
C ILE A 17 -5.44 4.67 4.96
N THR A 18 -5.36 4.30 3.68
CA THR A 18 -4.17 3.73 3.04
C THR A 18 -3.56 4.79 2.15
N TRP A 19 -2.34 5.19 2.44
CA TRP A 19 -1.59 6.14 1.62
C TRP A 19 -0.63 5.39 0.67
N PRO A 20 -0.21 6.03 -0.44
CA PRO A 20 0.78 5.44 -1.34
C PRO A 20 2.07 5.06 -0.60
N GLY A 21 2.56 3.84 -0.81
CA GLY A 21 3.75 3.32 -0.13
C GLY A 21 3.50 2.87 1.32
N ALA A 22 2.25 2.84 1.79
CA ALA A 22 1.93 2.29 3.10
C ALA A 22 2.42 0.83 3.23
N ARG A 23 3.06 0.51 4.36
CA ARG A 23 3.59 -0.83 4.64
C ARG A 23 2.77 -1.53 5.72
N ILE A 24 2.41 -2.78 5.48
CA ILE A 24 1.70 -3.65 6.40
C ILE A 24 2.64 -4.79 6.80
N LYS A 25 2.86 -4.95 8.10
CA LYS A 25 3.62 -6.07 8.66
C LYS A 25 2.67 -7.20 9.04
N LYS A 26 2.90 -8.40 8.52
CA LYS A 26 2.21 -9.64 8.89
C LYS A 26 3.20 -10.55 9.61
N LYS A 27 3.03 -10.65 10.93
CA LYS A 27 3.96 -11.36 11.80
C LYS A 27 3.91 -12.86 11.51
N GLY A 28 5.07 -13.51 11.34
CA GLY A 28 5.18 -14.96 11.14
C GLY A 28 4.79 -15.45 9.75
N GLU A 29 4.51 -14.54 8.81
CA GLU A 29 4.19 -14.88 7.41
C GLU A 29 5.43 -14.78 6.50
N GLY A 30 6.63 -14.63 7.08
CA GLY A 30 7.87 -14.59 6.32
C GLY A 30 8.38 -15.97 5.93
N LEU A 31 9.58 -16.01 5.36
CA LEU A 31 10.24 -17.27 5.04
C LEU A 31 10.82 -17.94 6.30
N PRO A 32 10.94 -19.28 6.30
CA PRO A 32 11.71 -19.99 7.32
C PRO A 32 13.18 -19.58 7.32
N GLN A 33 13.81 -19.60 8.49
CA GLN A 33 15.25 -19.42 8.61
C GLN A 33 15.97 -20.68 8.12
N HIS A 34 17.02 -20.49 7.31
CA HIS A 34 17.77 -21.58 6.66
C HIS A 34 18.20 -22.71 7.62
N ASP A 35 18.69 -22.36 8.81
CA ASP A 35 19.23 -23.34 9.77
C ASP A 35 18.18 -23.85 10.78
N GLN A 36 17.01 -23.20 10.86
CA GLN A 36 15.97 -23.50 11.84
C GLN A 36 14.57 -23.26 11.23
N ASN A 37 14.02 -24.30 10.61
CA ASN A 37 12.70 -24.23 9.94
C ASN A 37 11.51 -23.98 10.88
N THR A 38 11.72 -24.02 12.20
CA THR A 38 10.71 -23.65 13.20
C THR A 38 10.61 -22.14 13.41
N LEU A 39 11.62 -21.37 12.98
CA LEU A 39 11.62 -19.91 13.02
C LEU A 39 11.27 -19.36 11.65
N VAL A 40 10.21 -18.55 11.60
CA VAL A 40 9.75 -17.86 10.41
C VAL A 40 9.85 -16.35 10.60
N GLY A 41 10.23 -15.65 9.54
CA GLY A 41 10.30 -14.19 9.53
C GLY A 41 8.93 -13.52 9.47
N ASP A 42 8.94 -12.22 9.18
CA ASP A 42 7.73 -11.43 8.98
C ASP A 42 7.58 -11.05 7.51
N LEU A 43 6.33 -11.03 7.01
CA LEU A 43 6.04 -10.50 5.69
C LEU A 43 5.74 -9.00 5.76
N TYR A 44 6.35 -8.26 4.85
CA TYR A 44 6.07 -6.84 4.64
C TYR A 44 5.37 -6.66 3.30
N VAL A 45 4.12 -6.21 3.34
CA VAL A 45 3.34 -5.85 2.17
C VAL A 45 3.41 -4.34 1.98
N THR A 46 3.86 -3.89 0.82
CA THR A 46 3.81 -2.47 0.43
C THR A 46 2.61 -2.26 -0.48
N ILE A 47 1.80 -1.25 -0.17
CA ILE A 47 0.65 -0.90 -0.99
C ILE A 47 1.07 0.13 -2.02
N ASP A 48 0.98 -0.27 -3.29
CA ASP A 48 0.99 0.65 -4.41
C ASP A 48 -0.44 1.14 -4.68
N VAL A 49 -0.61 2.43 -4.88
CA VAL A 49 -1.92 3.06 -5.06
C VAL A 49 -1.97 3.65 -6.45
N ASP A 50 -2.73 2.98 -7.32
CA ASP A 50 -2.98 3.46 -8.66
C ASP A 50 -3.94 4.65 -8.65
N PHE A 51 -3.50 5.75 -9.27
CA PHE A 51 -4.35 6.91 -9.52
C PHE A 51 -5.02 6.81 -10.90
N PRO A 52 -6.22 7.42 -11.06
CA PRO A 52 -6.83 7.56 -12.37
C PRO A 52 -5.86 8.20 -13.37
N LYS A 53 -5.76 7.61 -14.56
CA LYS A 53 -4.90 8.11 -15.64
C LYS A 53 -5.61 9.16 -16.51
N ASP A 54 -6.94 9.12 -16.50
CA ASP A 54 -7.76 10.06 -17.25
C ASP A 54 -7.87 11.40 -16.52
N GLU A 55 -8.08 12.46 -17.30
CA GLU A 55 -8.35 13.77 -16.72
C GLU A 55 -9.71 13.79 -16.04
N LEU A 56 -9.74 14.31 -14.82
CA LEU A 56 -10.98 14.65 -14.14
C LEU A 56 -11.63 15.86 -14.84
N ASN A 57 -12.94 15.81 -15.07
CA ASN A 57 -13.69 16.98 -15.52
C ASN A 57 -13.84 18.02 -14.39
N ASP A 58 -14.34 19.22 -14.72
CA ASP A 58 -14.37 20.34 -13.76
C ASP A 58 -15.25 20.07 -12.52
N GLU A 59 -16.38 19.37 -12.68
CA GLU A 59 -17.24 19.00 -11.56
C GLU A 59 -16.56 18.00 -10.63
N GLN A 60 -15.90 16.97 -11.17
CA GLN A 60 -15.12 16.01 -10.41
C GLN A 60 -13.96 16.70 -9.67
N ARG A 61 -13.24 17.60 -10.34
CA ARG A 61 -12.16 18.40 -9.72
C ARG A 61 -12.68 19.21 -8.53
N LYS A 62 -13.86 19.84 -8.66
CA LYS A 62 -14.48 20.62 -7.58
C LYS A 62 -14.81 19.74 -6.37
N ILE A 63 -15.40 18.57 -6.58
CA ILE A 63 -15.72 17.62 -5.51
C ILE A 63 -14.44 17.17 -4.80
N VAL A 64 -13.41 16.76 -5.54
CA VAL A 64 -12.13 16.30 -4.97
C VAL A 64 -11.46 17.40 -4.15
N ARG A 65 -11.46 18.66 -4.63
CA ARG A 65 -10.92 19.81 -3.87
C ARG A 65 -11.63 19.98 -2.52
N THR A 66 -12.96 19.93 -2.52
CA THR A 66 -13.76 20.06 -1.30
C THR A 66 -13.51 18.90 -0.34
N LEU A 67 -13.47 17.65 -0.84
CA LEU A 67 -13.28 16.47 -0.01
C LEU A 67 -11.89 16.40 0.62
N LEU A 68 -10.84 16.70 -0.17
CA LEU A 68 -9.47 16.62 0.33
C LEU A 68 -9.12 17.79 1.25
N ASN A 69 -9.77 18.96 1.07
CA ASN A 69 -9.58 20.18 1.86
C ASN A 69 -8.11 20.46 2.20
N GLN A 70 -7.26 20.37 1.18
CA GLN A 70 -5.81 20.48 1.31
C GLN A 70 -5.27 21.58 0.39
N GLU A 71 -4.22 22.24 0.83
CA GLU A 71 -3.46 23.16 -0.01
C GLU A 71 -2.73 22.42 -1.14
N SER A 72 -2.58 23.08 -2.28
CA SER A 72 -1.81 22.53 -3.39
C SER A 72 -0.34 22.41 -3.01
N LYS A 73 0.14 21.19 -2.80
CA LYS A 73 1.57 20.89 -2.64
C LYS A 73 2.13 20.38 -3.95
N TYR A 74 2.78 21.25 -4.72
CA TYR A 74 3.65 20.85 -5.84
C TYR A 74 5.07 20.68 -5.30
N GLN A 75 5.55 19.44 -5.21
CA GLN A 75 6.98 19.17 -4.98
C GLN A 75 7.63 18.88 -6.33
N PHE A 76 8.49 19.78 -6.79
CA PHE A 76 9.37 19.53 -7.93
C PHE A 76 10.43 18.50 -7.51
N TYR A 77 10.31 17.26 -7.98
CA TYR A 77 11.38 16.28 -7.89
C TYR A 77 12.36 16.54 -9.04
N ASN A 78 13.31 17.45 -8.82
CA ASN A 78 14.42 17.67 -9.74
C ASN A 78 15.46 16.59 -9.49
N GLY A 79 15.25 15.37 -10.03
CA GLY A 79 16.03 14.16 -9.76
C GLY A 79 17.55 14.23 -10.00
N ILE A 80 18.24 14.98 -9.14
CA ILE A 80 19.68 15.02 -8.91
C ILE A 80 19.94 14.31 -7.58
#